data_AF-D8KCA7-F1
#
_entry.id   AF-D8KCA7-F1
#
_cell.length_a   1.000
_cell.length_b   1.000
_cell.length_c   1.000
_cell.angle_alpha   90.00
_cell.angle_beta   90.00
_cell.angle_gamma   90.00
#
_symmetry.space_group_name_H-M   'P 1'
#
loop_
_entity.id
_entity.type
_entity.pdbx_description
1 polymer ?
#
loop_
_entity_poly.entity_id
_entity_poly.type
_entity_poly.pdbx_seq_one_letter_code
_entity_poly.pdbx_strand_id
1 'polypeptide(L)'
;MPNDYLTIPLIFLINTLFSLYILAVMLRLLLQSVRANSRNPVAQFLITITQPLLRPLRRFLPPMGNIDTASLFLLLVLTMVKLTIISSLALSVPPLPVLLLASIGDLVGLIFDVFKIAIFIQVILSWVAPTTYNPVTILLYDLTEPLLRPARNLVPSIGGLDLSPLVVLIALQVASMLIEPWFPRII
;
A
#
# COMPACT_ATOMS: atom_id res chain seq x y z
N MET A 1 27.15 19.59 16.87
CA MET A 1 25.94 18.87 17.32
C MET A 1 24.78 19.82 17.68
N PRO A 2 24.20 20.54 16.69
CA PRO A 2 22.79 20.99 16.79
C PRO A 2 21.92 20.66 15.55
N ASN A 3 22.51 20.20 14.43
CA ASN A 3 21.75 19.93 13.20
C ASN A 3 20.80 18.74 13.34
N ASP A 4 21.08 17.78 14.22
CA ASP A 4 20.28 16.56 14.36
C ASP A 4 18.98 16.79 15.16
N TYR A 5 18.94 17.80 16.03
CA TYR A 5 17.79 18.06 16.91
C TYR A 5 16.53 18.45 16.11
N LEU A 6 16.68 19.24 15.05
CA LEU A 6 15.55 19.67 14.21
C LEU A 6 15.33 18.77 12.99
N THR A 7 16.38 18.13 12.48
CA THR A 7 16.28 17.29 11.28
C THR A 7 15.53 16.00 11.54
N ILE A 8 15.74 15.33 12.69
CA ILE A 8 15.06 14.06 13.00
C ILE A 8 13.53 14.23 13.10
N PRO A 9 12.98 15.18 13.88
CA PRO A 9 11.53 15.40 13.89
C PRO A 9 10.99 15.82 12.53
N LEU A 10 11.74 16.62 11.78
CA LEU A 10 11.35 17.05 10.44
C LEU A 10 11.25 15.88 9.46
N ILE A 11 12.24 14.98 9.44
CA ILE A 11 12.24 13.76 8.63
C ILE A 11 11.05 12.88 9.03
N PHE A 12 10.78 12.71 10.33
CA PHE A 12 9.63 11.95 10.81
C PHE A 12 8.30 12.55 10.31
N LEU A 13 8.11 13.86 10.41
CA LEU A 13 6.90 14.53 9.95
C LEU A 13 6.71 14.38 8.43
N ILE A 14 7.76 14.62 7.65
CA ILE A 14 7.74 14.45 6.19
C ILE A 14 7.42 13.00 5.84
N ASN A 15 8.13 12.04 6.42
CA ASN A 15 7.92 10.63 6.16
C ASN A 15 6.49 10.21 6.50
N THR A 16 5.96 10.64 7.64
CA THR A 16 4.60 10.30 8.08
C THR A 16 3.55 10.88 7.14
N LEU A 17 3.63 12.18 6.83
CA LEU A 17 2.66 12.84 5.97
C LEU A 17 2.64 12.24 4.56
N PHE A 18 3.82 12.05 3.96
CA PHE A 18 3.92 11.43 2.63
C PHE A 18 3.47 9.97 2.67
N SER A 19 3.91 9.17 3.64
CA SER A 19 3.56 7.75 3.71
C SER A 19 2.07 7.53 3.91
N LEU A 20 1.40 8.34 4.74
CA LEU A 20 -0.05 8.27 4.90
C LEU A 20 -0.79 8.62 3.61
N TYR A 21 -0.32 9.64 2.87
CA TYR A 21 -0.94 10.01 1.61
C TYR A 21 -0.69 8.97 0.50
N ILE A 22 0.54 8.46 0.38
CA ILE A 22 0.91 7.39 -0.54
C ILE A 22 0.10 6.13 -0.22
N LEU A 23 -0.04 5.77 1.06
CA LEU A 23 -0.90 4.67 1.50
C LEU A 23 -2.35 4.90 1.07
N ALA A 24 -2.90 6.10 1.24
CA ALA A 24 -4.27 6.39 0.82
C ALA A 24 -4.47 6.23 -0.70
N VAL A 25 -3.51 6.69 -1.52
CA VAL A 25 -3.52 6.50 -2.98
C VAL A 25 -3.36 5.02 -3.34
N MET A 26 -2.48 4.29 -2.65
CA MET A 26 -2.23 2.86 -2.86
C MET A 26 -3.48 2.04 -2.55
N LEU A 27 -4.10 2.27 -1.39
CA LEU A 27 -5.34 1.59 -1.00
C LEU A 27 -6.45 1.87 -2.01
N ARG A 28 -6.61 3.11 -2.47
CA ARG A 28 -7.56 3.43 -3.54
C ARG A 28 -7.28 2.62 -4.81
N LEU A 29 -6.03 2.57 -5.25
CA LEU A 29 -5.63 1.83 -6.45
C LEU A 29 -5.93 0.33 -6.31
N LEU A 30 -5.57 -0.27 -5.18
CA LEU A 30 -5.80 -1.67 -4.90
C LEU A 30 -7.29 -1.99 -4.83
N LEU A 31 -8.08 -1.19 -4.12
CA LEU A 31 -9.54 -1.35 -4.06
C LEU A 31 -10.20 -1.22 -5.44
N GLN A 32 -9.73 -0.29 -6.27
CA GLN A 32 -10.20 -0.17 -7.65
C GLN A 32 -9.83 -1.41 -8.48
N SER A 33 -8.64 -1.99 -8.27
CA SER A 33 -8.17 -3.17 -9.01
C SER A 33 -9.02 -4.42 -8.76
N VAL A 34 -9.55 -4.56 -7.54
CA VAL A 34 -10.48 -5.65 -7.17
C VAL A 34 -11.95 -5.30 -7.42
N ARG A 35 -12.22 -4.13 -8.03
CA ARG A 35 -13.58 -3.60 -8.27
C ARG A 35 -14.42 -3.51 -7.00
N ALA A 36 -13.79 -3.15 -5.88
CA ALA A 36 -14.48 -2.92 -4.62
C ALA A 36 -15.55 -1.83 -4.78
N ASN A 37 -16.63 -1.95 -4.01
CA ASN A 37 -17.77 -1.03 -4.12
C ASN A 37 -17.39 0.40 -3.70
N SER A 38 -17.27 1.31 -4.66
CA SER A 38 -16.96 2.73 -4.42
C SER A 38 -18.00 3.45 -3.57
N ARG A 39 -19.22 2.91 -3.42
CA ARG A 39 -20.25 3.47 -2.52
C ARG A 39 -19.94 3.21 -1.04
N ASN A 40 -18.96 2.35 -0.75
CA ASN A 40 -18.50 2.13 0.61
C ASN A 40 -17.90 3.43 1.18
N PRO A 41 -18.28 3.87 2.40
CA PRO A 41 -17.80 5.12 2.99
C PRO A 41 -16.27 5.22 3.09
N VAL A 42 -15.58 4.11 3.36
CA VAL A 42 -14.11 4.09 3.46
C VAL A 42 -13.47 4.23 2.08
N ALA A 43 -13.99 3.53 1.08
CA ALA A 43 -13.54 3.71 -0.30
C ALA A 43 -13.80 5.14 -0.79
N GLN A 44 -14.97 5.70 -0.47
CA GLN A 44 -15.33 7.08 -0.81
C GLN A 44 -14.41 8.09 -0.12
N PHE A 45 -14.03 7.85 1.14
CA PHE A 45 -13.08 8.68 1.87
C PHE A 45 -11.69 8.71 1.18
N LEU A 46 -11.15 7.53 0.84
CA LEU A 46 -9.89 7.40 0.12
C LEU A 46 -9.95 8.13 -1.23
N ILE A 47 -11.03 7.92 -1.98
CA ILE A 47 -11.28 8.61 -3.24
C ILE A 47 -11.32 10.12 -3.04
N THR A 48 -12.02 10.61 -2.01
CA THR A 48 -12.17 12.05 -1.74
C THR A 48 -10.85 12.72 -1.42
N ILE A 49 -10.00 12.12 -0.59
CA ILE A 49 -8.69 12.69 -0.22
C ILE A 49 -7.70 12.67 -1.38
N THR A 50 -7.77 11.65 -2.24
CA THR A 50 -6.80 11.46 -3.31
C THR A 50 -7.22 12.14 -4.63
N GLN A 51 -8.51 12.45 -4.79
CA GLN A 51 -9.05 13.10 -6.00
C GLN A 51 -8.44 14.46 -6.35
N PRO A 52 -8.15 15.39 -5.42
CA PRO A 52 -7.63 16.72 -5.76
C PRO A 52 -6.34 16.68 -6.61
N LEU A 53 -5.42 15.76 -6.28
CA LEU A 53 -4.19 15.58 -7.04
C LEU A 53 -4.38 14.70 -8.29
N LEU A 54 -5.32 13.75 -8.26
CA LEU A 54 -5.59 12.87 -9.40
C LEU A 54 -6.39 13.51 -10.53
N ARG A 55 -7.32 14.43 -10.24
CA ARG A 55 -8.16 15.10 -11.26
C ARG A 55 -7.35 15.84 -12.33
N PRO A 56 -6.36 16.70 -12.01
CA PRO A 56 -5.56 17.35 -13.05
C PRO A 56 -4.74 16.34 -13.84
N LEU A 57 -4.22 15.31 -13.17
CA LEU A 57 -3.35 14.30 -13.78
C LEU A 57 -4.11 13.41 -14.78
N ARG A 58 -5.36 13.05 -14.46
CA ARG A 58 -6.25 12.28 -15.34
C ARG A 58 -6.61 12.99 -16.65
N ARG A 59 -6.37 14.30 -16.76
CA ARG A 59 -6.52 15.02 -18.04
C ARG A 59 -5.46 14.60 -19.05
N PHE A 60 -4.28 14.21 -18.57
CA PHE A 60 -3.15 13.78 -19.41
C PHE A 60 -3.01 12.26 -19.47
N LEU A 61 -3.36 11.58 -18.36
CA LEU A 61 -3.22 10.13 -18.22
C LEU A 61 -4.62 9.51 -18.01
N PRO A 62 -5.37 9.23 -19.09
CA PRO A 62 -6.66 8.57 -18.97
C PRO A 62 -6.50 7.14 -18.41
N PRO A 63 -7.46 6.65 -17.63
CA PRO A 63 -7.40 5.31 -17.05
C PRO A 63 -7.38 4.24 -18.14
N MET A 64 -6.53 3.22 -17.99
CA MET A 64 -6.36 2.15 -18.97
C MET A 64 -6.93 0.85 -18.39
N GLY A 65 -8.14 0.50 -18.80
CA GLY A 65 -8.86 -0.69 -18.30
C GLY A 65 -9.27 -0.55 -16.83
N ASN A 66 -8.95 -1.56 -16.01
CA ASN A 66 -9.30 -1.58 -14.58
C ASN A 66 -8.31 -0.81 -13.69
N ILE A 67 -7.14 -0.44 -14.21
CA ILE A 67 -6.06 0.21 -13.45
C ILE A 67 -6.06 1.72 -13.76
N ASP A 68 -6.07 2.54 -12.71
CA ASP A 68 -5.94 3.99 -12.85
C ASP A 68 -4.47 4.36 -13.04
N THR A 69 -4.06 4.51 -14.30
CA THR A 69 -2.71 4.94 -14.72
C THR A 69 -2.28 6.25 -14.05
N ALA A 70 -3.21 7.18 -13.85
CA ALA A 70 -2.95 8.41 -13.10
C ALA A 70 -2.60 8.13 -11.64
N SER A 71 -3.21 7.12 -11.00
CA SER A 71 -2.87 6.74 -9.62
C SER A 71 -1.48 6.10 -9.54
N LEU A 72 -1.10 5.25 -10.49
CA LEU A 72 0.26 4.70 -10.57
C LEU A 72 1.31 5.79 -10.74
N PHE A 73 1.07 6.73 -11.67
CA PHE A 73 1.98 7.85 -11.88
C PHE A 73 2.06 8.76 -10.65
N LEU A 74 0.93 9.05 -10.02
CA LEU A 74 0.90 9.86 -8.80
C LEU A 74 1.69 9.18 -7.67
N LEU A 75 1.52 7.88 -7.46
CA LEU A 75 2.30 7.12 -6.48
C LEU A 75 3.80 7.25 -6.74
N LEU A 76 4.23 7.05 -7.98
CA LEU A 76 5.64 7.17 -8.36
C LEU A 76 6.18 8.58 -8.06
N VAL A 77 5.47 9.61 -8.49
CA VAL A 77 5.88 11.00 -8.30
C VAL A 77 5.93 11.37 -6.82
N LEU A 78 4.91 10.99 -6.03
CA LEU A 78 4.88 11.27 -4.60
C LEU A 78 6.05 10.60 -3.85
N THR A 79 6.35 9.35 -4.18
CA THR A 79 7.48 8.63 -3.57
C THR A 79 8.81 9.25 -3.97
N MET A 80 8.99 9.62 -5.24
CA MET A 80 10.19 10.31 -5.70
C MET A 80 10.37 11.67 -5.00
N VAL A 81 9.30 12.44 -4.86
CA VAL A 81 9.31 13.73 -4.14
C VAL A 81 9.64 13.51 -2.66
N LYS A 82 9.01 12.54 -1.99
CA LYS A 82 9.32 12.16 -0.60
C LYS A 82 10.81 11.86 -0.42
N LEU A 83 11.35 10.96 -1.25
CA LEU A 83 12.75 10.53 -1.16
C LEU A 83 13.72 11.67 -1.48
N THR A 84 13.40 12.53 -2.45
CA THR A 84 14.22 13.70 -2.79
C THR A 84 14.26 14.71 -1.65
N ILE A 85 13.12 14.98 -1.01
CA ILE A 85 13.04 15.91 0.13
C ILE A 85 13.81 15.34 1.33
N ILE A 86 13.67 14.05 1.65
CA ILE A 86 14.38 13.47 2.80
C ILE A 86 15.90 13.39 2.53
N SER A 87 16.30 12.97 1.33
CA SER A 87 17.72 12.86 0.98
C SER A 87 18.42 14.22 0.84
N SER A 88 17.70 15.29 0.48
CA SER A 88 18.27 16.64 0.47
C SER A 88 18.56 17.17 1.88
N LEU A 89 17.80 16.75 2.90
CA LEU A 89 18.10 17.04 4.30
C LEU A 89 19.39 16.35 4.78
N ALA A 90 19.72 15.19 4.20
CA ALA A 90 20.98 14.48 4.42
C ALA A 90 22.14 15.01 3.54
N LEU A 91 21.91 16.07 2.75
CA LEU A 91 22.87 16.66 1.80
C LEU A 91 23.42 15.68 0.75
N SER A 92 22.68 14.60 0.48
CA SER A 92 23.10 13.54 -0.45
C SER A 92 21.91 13.09 -1.29
N VAL A 93 21.61 13.83 -2.36
CA VAL A 93 20.53 13.48 -3.29
C VAL A 93 21.01 12.39 -4.26
N PRO A 94 20.40 11.20 -4.27
CA PRO A 94 20.78 10.15 -5.19
C PRO A 94 20.48 10.51 -6.64
N PRO A 95 21.22 9.94 -7.62
CA PRO A 95 20.91 10.13 -9.04
C PRO A 95 19.49 9.70 -9.40
N LEU A 96 18.91 10.32 -10.43
CA LEU A 96 17.53 10.03 -10.89
C LEU A 96 17.25 8.53 -11.12
N PRO A 97 18.14 7.72 -11.73
CA PRO A 97 17.87 6.29 -11.89
C PRO A 97 17.73 5.55 -10.56
N VAL A 98 18.53 5.93 -9.55
CA VAL A 98 18.48 5.33 -8.21
C VAL A 98 17.18 5.71 -7.50
N LEU A 99 16.77 6.98 -7.61
CA LEU A 99 15.48 7.46 -7.07
C LEU A 99 14.28 6.74 -7.69
N LEU A 100 14.31 6.52 -9.01
CA LEU A 100 13.27 5.79 -9.72
C LEU A 100 13.15 4.34 -9.23
N LEU A 101 14.28 3.62 -9.18
CA LEU A 101 14.32 2.23 -8.74
C LEU A 101 13.92 2.10 -7.26
N ALA A 102 14.42 2.99 -6.38
CA ALA A 102 14.03 3.00 -4.98
C ALA A 102 12.53 3.27 -4.80
N SER A 103 11.97 4.20 -5.58
CA SER A 103 10.54 4.52 -5.51
C SER A 103 9.66 3.34 -5.91
N ILE A 104 10.09 2.57 -6.92
CA ILE A 104 9.41 1.31 -7.30
C ILE A 104 9.51 0.30 -6.16
N GLY A 105 10.70 0.14 -5.56
CA GLY A 105 10.91 -0.73 -4.40
C GLY A 105 10.02 -0.40 -3.21
N ASP A 106 9.96 0.88 -2.82
CA ASP A 106 9.09 1.39 -1.75
C ASP A 106 7.60 1.06 -2.02
N LEU A 107 7.15 1.25 -3.26
CA LEU A 107 5.75 0.97 -3.63
C LEU A 107 5.46 -0.54 -3.66
N VAL A 108 6.40 -1.36 -4.09
CA VAL A 108 6.29 -2.83 -4.05
C VAL A 108 6.25 -3.32 -2.61
N GLY A 109 7.13 -2.84 -1.75
CA GLY A 109 7.12 -3.13 -0.31
C GLY A 109 5.80 -2.72 0.33
N LEU A 110 5.29 -1.52 0.01
CA LEU A 110 4.00 -1.04 0.49
C LEU A 110 2.84 -1.95 0.08
N ILE A 111 2.85 -2.50 -1.13
CA ILE A 111 1.82 -3.48 -1.56
C ILE A 111 1.87 -4.72 -0.67
N PHE A 112 3.05 -5.29 -0.42
CA PHE A 112 3.20 -6.43 0.48
C PHE A 112 2.70 -6.11 1.89
N ASP A 113 3.07 -4.96 2.43
CA ASP A 113 2.66 -4.54 3.77
C ASP A 113 1.16 -4.33 3.88
N VAL A 114 0.53 -3.71 2.88
CA VAL A 114 -0.93 -3.55 2.82
C VAL A 114 -1.62 -4.91 2.86
N PHE A 115 -1.22 -5.88 2.05
CA PHE A 115 -1.84 -7.21 2.05
C PHE A 115 -1.57 -7.97 3.35
N LYS A 116 -0.33 -7.95 3.88
CA LYS A 116 -0.01 -8.58 5.16
C LYS A 116 -0.88 -8.03 6.28
N ILE A 117 -0.97 -6.70 6.39
CA ILE A 117 -1.79 -6.03 7.41
C ILE A 117 -3.27 -6.32 7.21
N ALA A 118 -3.79 -6.24 5.98
CA ALA A 118 -5.20 -6.51 5.69
C ALA A 118 -5.61 -7.93 6.07
N ILE A 119 -4.82 -8.94 5.70
CA ILE A 119 -5.07 -10.34 6.06
C ILE A 119 -4.96 -10.52 7.58
N PHE A 120 -3.95 -9.93 8.22
CA PHE A 120 -3.78 -10.01 9.66
C PHE A 120 -4.99 -9.41 10.43
N ILE A 121 -5.46 -8.23 10.00
CA ILE A 121 -6.67 -7.60 10.56
C ILE A 121 -7.89 -8.51 10.36
N GLN A 122 -8.04 -9.12 9.17
CA GLN A 122 -9.16 -10.04 8.90
C GLN A 122 -9.14 -11.28 9.81
N VAL A 123 -7.96 -11.85 10.08
CA VAL A 123 -7.81 -12.97 11.04
C VAL A 123 -8.24 -12.52 12.44
N ILE A 124 -7.78 -11.35 12.90
CA ILE A 124 -8.20 -10.81 14.22
C ILE A 124 -9.71 -10.61 14.26
N LEU A 125 -10.30 -10.01 13.23
CA LEU A 125 -11.74 -9.76 13.16
C LEU A 125 -12.55 -11.05 13.13
N SER A 126 -12.02 -12.14 12.57
CA SER A 126 -12.67 -13.45 12.57
C SER A 126 -12.83 -14.04 13.98
N TRP A 127 -11.94 -13.70 14.92
CA TRP A 127 -12.01 -14.14 16.31
C TRP A 127 -12.82 -13.18 17.19
N VAL A 128 -12.63 -11.89 16.98
CA VAL A 128 -13.22 -10.85 17.85
C VAL A 128 -14.68 -10.57 17.47
N ALA A 129 -15.03 -10.59 16.18
CA ALA A 129 -16.33 -10.15 15.70
C ALA A 129 -16.81 -10.91 14.43
N PRO A 130 -16.94 -12.24 14.47
CA PRO A 130 -17.22 -13.07 13.28
C PRO A 130 -18.53 -12.73 12.54
N THR A 131 -19.51 -12.15 13.23
CA THR A 131 -20.84 -11.83 12.67
C THR A 131 -21.02 -10.37 12.27
N THR A 132 -19.97 -9.54 12.38
CA THR A 132 -20.08 -8.10 12.12
C THR A 132 -19.87 -7.75 10.66
N TYR A 133 -20.94 -7.31 10.01
CA TYR A 133 -20.91 -6.75 8.66
C TYR A 133 -20.86 -5.23 8.74
N ASN A 134 -19.67 -4.66 8.57
CA ASN A 134 -19.45 -3.23 8.52
C ASN A 134 -18.71 -2.84 7.24
N PRO A 135 -18.68 -1.54 6.86
CA PRO A 135 -18.01 -1.13 5.64
C PRO A 135 -16.54 -1.52 5.55
N VAL A 136 -15.82 -1.56 6.68
CA VAL A 136 -14.39 -1.92 6.70
C VAL A 136 -14.21 -3.41 6.43
N THR A 137 -15.01 -4.28 7.05
CA THR A 137 -14.91 -5.73 6.86
C THR A 137 -15.15 -6.10 5.41
N ILE A 138 -16.17 -5.53 4.77
CA ILE A 138 -16.48 -5.77 3.35
C ILE A 138 -15.28 -5.44 2.45
N LEU A 139 -14.65 -4.28 2.64
CA LEU A 139 -13.48 -3.90 1.84
C LEU A 139 -12.27 -4.77 2.12
N LEU A 140 -12.06 -5.19 3.38
CA LEU A 140 -10.98 -6.11 3.72
C LEU A 140 -11.15 -7.45 3.00
N TYR A 141 -12.37 -8.02 3.02
CA TYR A 141 -12.69 -9.24 2.27
C TYR A 141 -12.45 -9.05 0.77
N ASP A 142 -13.00 -7.99 0.16
CA ASP A 142 -12.83 -7.72 -1.28
C ASP A 142 -11.35 -7.58 -1.67
N LEU A 143 -10.55 -6.93 -0.81
CA LEU A 143 -9.14 -6.71 -1.04
C LEU A 143 -8.32 -8.01 -0.95
N THR A 144 -8.55 -8.85 0.06
CA THR A 144 -7.71 -10.03 0.33
C THR A 144 -8.16 -11.28 -0.42
N GLU A 145 -9.40 -11.33 -0.90
CA GLU A 145 -9.97 -12.51 -1.57
C GLU A 145 -9.16 -13.01 -2.77
N PRO A 146 -8.57 -12.17 -3.65
CA PRO A 146 -7.74 -12.64 -4.75
C PRO A 146 -6.53 -13.48 -4.32
N LEU A 147 -6.01 -13.24 -3.11
CA LEU A 147 -4.89 -14.00 -2.55
C LEU A 147 -5.37 -15.19 -1.70
N LEU A 148 -6.46 -15.00 -0.92
CA LEU A 148 -6.96 -16.03 -0.02
C LEU A 148 -7.73 -17.15 -0.75
N ARG A 149 -8.51 -16.81 -1.78
CA ARG A 149 -9.30 -17.79 -2.54
C ARG A 149 -8.47 -18.93 -3.15
N PRO A 150 -7.36 -18.69 -3.85
CA PRO A 150 -6.54 -19.79 -4.35
C PRO A 150 -5.91 -20.61 -3.22
N ALA A 151 -5.51 -19.98 -2.11
CA ALA A 151 -4.96 -20.68 -0.95
C ALA A 151 -5.99 -21.61 -0.28
N ARG A 152 -7.25 -21.18 -0.16
CA ARG A 152 -8.36 -22.01 0.35
C ARG A 152 -8.63 -23.25 -0.49
N ASN A 153 -8.34 -23.20 -1.79
CA ASN A 153 -8.50 -24.35 -2.66
C ASN A 153 -7.34 -25.36 -2.53
N LEU A 154 -6.19 -24.93 -2.00
CA LEU A 154 -4.99 -25.77 -1.83
C LEU A 154 -4.87 -26.35 -0.43
N VAL A 155 -5.33 -25.62 0.58
CA VAL A 155 -5.17 -25.97 2.00
C VAL A 155 -6.52 -26.38 2.58
N PRO A 156 -6.71 -27.65 2.99
CA PRO A 156 -7.95 -28.06 3.62
C PRO A 156 -8.09 -27.41 5.01
N SER A 157 -9.32 -27.05 5.38
CA SER A 157 -9.61 -26.55 6.73
C SER A 157 -9.37 -27.65 7.78
N ILE A 158 -8.58 -27.35 8.80
CA ILE A 158 -8.29 -28.30 9.90
C ILE A 158 -9.13 -27.90 11.10
N GLY A 159 -10.01 -28.80 11.57
CA GLY A 159 -10.83 -28.56 12.75
C GLY A 159 -11.80 -27.37 12.62
N GLY A 160 -12.22 -27.03 11.40
CA GLY A 160 -13.10 -25.89 11.13
C GLY A 160 -12.39 -24.53 11.08
N LEU A 161 -11.07 -24.48 11.25
CA LEU A 161 -10.27 -23.26 11.12
C LEU A 161 -9.72 -23.12 9.69
N ASP A 162 -9.85 -21.92 9.12
CA ASP A 162 -9.24 -21.55 7.83
C ASP A 162 -7.76 -21.19 8.05
N LEU A 163 -6.86 -22.07 7.59
CA LEU A 163 -5.40 -21.87 7.66
C LEU A 163 -4.84 -21.12 6.45
N SER A 164 -5.68 -20.83 5.45
CA SER A 164 -5.26 -20.12 4.23
C SER A 164 -4.63 -18.75 4.51
N PRO A 165 -5.13 -17.93 5.46
CA PRO A 165 -4.49 -16.67 5.82
C PRO A 165 -3.04 -16.85 6.26
N LEU A 166 -2.73 -17.88 7.06
CA LEU A 166 -1.37 -18.13 7.52
C LEU A 166 -0.44 -18.46 6.35
N VAL A 167 -0.89 -19.34 5.45
CA VAL A 167 -0.11 -19.72 4.26
C VAL A 167 0.15 -18.52 3.35
N VAL A 168 -0.86 -17.67 3.13
CA VAL A 168 -0.69 -16.45 2.33
C VAL A 168 0.25 -15.45 3.02
N LEU A 169 0.15 -15.26 4.34
CA LEU A 169 1.07 -14.39 5.08
C LEU A 169 2.52 -14.86 4.96
N ILE A 170 2.77 -16.17 5.09
CA ILE A 170 4.12 -16.74 4.91
C ILE A 170 4.60 -16.53 3.48
N ALA A 171 3.74 -16.81 2.48
CA ALA A 171 4.09 -16.62 1.08
C ALA A 171 4.42 -15.16 0.74
N LEU A 172 3.62 -14.21 1.23
CA LEU A 172 3.88 -12.78 1.09
C LEU A 172 5.19 -12.37 1.77
N GLN A 173 5.47 -12.88 2.97
CA GLN A 173 6.70 -12.58 3.69
C GLN A 173 7.94 -13.11 2.95
N VAL A 174 7.89 -14.34 2.45
CA VAL A 174 8.98 -14.90 1.64
C VAL A 174 9.14 -14.12 0.33
N ALA A 175 8.04 -13.77 -0.34
CA ALA A 175 8.08 -12.96 -1.55
C ALA A 175 8.70 -11.58 -1.29
N SER A 176 8.35 -10.92 -0.20
CA SER A 176 8.92 -9.61 0.15
C SER A 176 10.42 -9.72 0.48
N MET A 177 10.84 -10.77 1.19
CA MET A 177 12.26 -11.07 1.44
C MET A 177 13.05 -11.34 0.15
N LEU A 178 12.43 -11.93 -0.86
CA LEU A 178 13.10 -12.23 -2.12
C LEU A 178 13.11 -11.04 -3.07
N ILE A 179 12.09 -10.18 -3.06
CA ILE A 179 11.88 -9.13 -4.05
C ILE A 179 12.42 -7.76 -3.59
N GLU A 180 12.21 -7.37 -2.33
CA GLU A 180 12.64 -6.06 -1.84
C GLU A 180 14.15 -5.81 -1.94
N PRO A 181 15.05 -6.79 -1.70
CA PRO A 181 16.50 -6.55 -1.76
C PRO A 181 17.03 -6.17 -3.15
N TRP A 182 16.24 -6.40 -4.21
CA TRP A 182 16.61 -6.00 -5.57
C TRP A 182 16.51 -4.49 -5.79
N PHE A 183 15.88 -3.75 -4.87
CA PHE A 183 15.71 -2.31 -4.96
C PHE A 183 16.66 -1.57 -4.03
N PRO A 184 17.23 -0.43 -4.46
CA PRO A 184 18.09 0.37 -3.61
C PRO A 184 17.28 0.98 -2.45
N ARG A 185 17.80 0.83 -1.22
CA ARG A 185 17.25 1.49 -0.04
C ARG A 185 17.98 2.82 0.16
N ILE A 186 17.23 3.92 0.12
CA ILE A 186 17.79 5.28 0.20
C ILE A 186 17.74 5.82 1.63
N ILE A 187 16.77 5.38 2.44
CA ILE A 187 16.57 5.73 3.85
C ILE A 187 16.14 4.47 4.61
#